data_AF-A0A2R7J6I1-F1
#
_entry.id   AF-A0A2R7J6I1-F1
#
_cell.length_a   1.000
_cell.length_b   1.000
_cell.length_c   1.000
_cell.angle_alpha   90.00
_cell.angle_beta   90.00
_cell.angle_gamma   90.00
#
_symmetry.space_group_name_H-M   'P 1'
#
loop_
_entity.id
_entity.type
_entity.pdbx_description
1 polymer ?
#
loop_
_entity_poly.entity_id
_entity_poly.type
_entity_poly.pdbx_seq_one_letter_code
_entity_poly.pdbx_strand_id
1 'polypeptide(L)'
;GPGVVARINNPAAGAGTIDVTLAAGKTITATGGIGVLTNSGLSNGLATVTLAGSVTGTDGVNATSGAGAIKVAASGGSATGTAGDGIRAISGAGAIDLQMAGSVTGSVNGTFASSTSGTVAISGSGPIVGATGLGIYGASGSGNVTIATSGTVTSTGGDGIRGVAGGAGAVAITTGGTVTAKGIGVQAQSANGVATITTNAAVTGGNLGIVGNAVGSGNVVINANARVSASNGTGVYALLQGAGAGMITVNQNAASLITGTNGFGIRTDSGTSTGATTINVAGEVIATGAGNAGVRASSTAGNIALNVASTGKIDPDLGVDMNTATGALSINNAGLITGTITGVQLVATGNGTGAINNTGTITGGTNAVVGSFNTGAFTLFNAGTLNGAVNVGGANVAGSTFTNTATGAANLTGSSVFSGNLNNAGTVNLAPAATFGLLGNT
;
A
#
# COMPACT_ATOMS: atom_id res chain seq x y z
N GLY A 1 -23.54 5.38 34.53
CA GLY A 1 -22.44 6.33 34.82
C GLY A 1 -21.11 5.70 34.45
N PRO A 2 -20.00 6.44 34.41
CA PRO A 2 -18.69 5.84 34.14
C PRO A 2 -18.31 4.82 35.23
N GLY A 3 -17.52 3.80 34.87
CA GLY A 3 -17.08 2.75 35.80
C GLY A 3 -15.98 3.25 36.74
N VAL A 4 -14.84 3.66 36.17
CA VAL A 4 -13.73 4.31 36.89
C VAL A 4 -13.47 5.68 36.28
N VAL A 5 -13.26 6.68 37.14
CA VAL A 5 -12.90 8.04 36.73
C VAL A 5 -11.68 8.50 37.52
N ALA A 6 -10.58 8.76 36.82
CA ALA A 6 -9.38 9.38 37.38
C ALA A 6 -9.07 10.68 36.62
N ARG A 7 -8.93 11.79 37.34
CA ARG A 7 -8.72 13.11 36.72
C ARG A 7 -7.71 13.95 37.49
N ILE A 8 -6.91 14.70 36.75
CA ILE A 8 -6.11 15.81 37.26
C ILE A 8 -6.72 17.10 36.71
N ASN A 9 -7.42 17.83 37.57
CA ASN A 9 -8.12 19.07 37.21
C ASN A 9 -7.36 20.33 37.62
N ASN A 10 -6.15 20.21 38.19
CA ASN A 10 -5.38 21.36 38.65
C ASN A 10 -4.42 21.84 37.54
N PRO A 11 -4.68 23.00 36.89
CA PRO A 11 -3.82 23.55 35.85
C PRO A 11 -2.43 23.99 36.36
N ALA A 12 -2.25 24.14 37.68
CA ALA A 12 -0.96 24.44 38.32
C ALA A 12 -0.20 23.19 38.78
N ALA A 13 -0.82 22.01 38.72
CA ALA A 13 -0.11 20.76 39.01
C ALA A 13 0.77 20.41 37.81
N GLY A 14 2.09 20.41 37.99
CA GLY A 14 3.06 19.99 36.99
C GLY A 14 2.89 18.53 36.53
N ALA A 15 3.88 17.67 36.82
CA ALA A 15 3.99 16.28 36.33
C ALA A 15 3.11 15.24 37.05
N GLY A 16 1.88 15.60 37.43
CA GLY A 16 0.96 14.67 38.09
C GLY A 16 0.64 13.45 37.21
N THR A 17 0.81 12.24 37.74
CA THR A 17 0.52 11.00 37.02
C THR A 17 -0.85 10.46 37.39
N ILE A 18 -1.50 9.79 36.43
CA ILE A 18 -2.68 8.96 36.66
C ILE A 18 -2.26 7.52 36.43
N ASP A 19 -2.53 6.63 37.38
CA ASP A 19 -2.35 5.19 37.21
C ASP A 19 -3.64 4.46 37.59
N VAL A 20 -4.22 3.75 36.63
CA VAL A 20 -5.39 2.89 36.82
C VAL A 20 -5.01 1.48 36.43
N THR A 21 -5.06 0.54 37.39
CA THR A 21 -4.76 -0.87 37.14
C THR A 21 -5.95 -1.74 37.52
N LEU A 22 -6.41 -2.57 36.57
CA LEU A 22 -7.44 -3.59 36.78
C LEU A 22 -6.79 -4.98 36.76
N ALA A 23 -6.88 -5.70 37.88
CA ALA A 23 -6.31 -7.04 38.02
C ALA A 23 -7.05 -8.11 37.18
N ALA A 24 -6.37 -9.23 36.92
CA ALA A 24 -6.92 -10.36 36.19
C ALA A 24 -8.18 -10.94 36.87
N GLY A 25 -9.13 -11.40 36.05
CA GLY A 25 -10.40 -11.97 36.52
C GLY A 25 -11.36 -10.95 37.15
N LYS A 26 -11.02 -9.65 37.13
CA LYS A 26 -11.93 -8.58 37.54
C LYS A 26 -12.65 -8.01 36.33
N THR A 27 -13.85 -7.47 36.57
CA THR A 27 -14.68 -6.89 35.52
C THR A 27 -15.19 -5.52 35.94
N ILE A 28 -15.15 -4.56 35.01
CA ILE A 28 -15.82 -3.27 35.11
C ILE A 28 -16.90 -3.25 34.03
N THR A 29 -18.14 -2.95 34.43
CA THR A 29 -19.26 -2.77 33.49
C THR A 29 -19.93 -1.43 33.75
N ALA A 30 -19.78 -0.50 32.81
CA ALA A 30 -20.38 0.82 32.84
C ALA A 30 -21.56 0.89 31.85
N THR A 31 -22.79 0.71 32.34
CA THR A 31 -23.97 0.82 31.47
C THR A 31 -24.24 2.30 31.17
N GLY A 32 -24.21 2.65 29.87
CA GLY A 32 -24.43 4.02 29.37
C GLY A 32 -23.33 5.03 29.70
N GLY A 33 -22.16 4.58 30.18
CA GLY A 33 -21.01 5.43 30.49
C GLY A 33 -19.69 4.78 30.08
N ILE A 34 -18.60 5.55 30.15
CA ILE A 34 -17.26 5.05 29.82
C ILE A 34 -16.80 4.03 30.86
N GLY A 35 -16.20 2.92 30.44
CA GLY A 35 -15.67 1.89 31.35
C GLY A 35 -14.59 2.46 32.28
N VAL A 36 -13.47 2.89 31.70
CA VAL A 36 -12.40 3.63 32.41
C VAL A 36 -12.17 4.99 31.74
N LEU A 37 -12.28 6.07 32.50
CA LEU A 37 -11.99 7.42 32.06
C LEU A 37 -10.76 7.98 32.79
N THR A 38 -9.71 8.32 32.06
CA THR A 38 -8.57 9.09 32.57
C THR A 38 -8.48 10.44 31.88
N ASN A 39 -8.39 11.53 32.64
CA ASN A 39 -8.17 12.87 32.08
C ASN A 39 -7.09 13.62 32.86
N SER A 40 -5.89 13.77 32.29
CA SER A 40 -4.79 14.52 32.92
C SER A 40 -4.88 16.04 32.70
N GLY A 41 -5.90 16.54 31.99
CA GLY A 41 -6.11 17.98 31.80
C GLY A 41 -4.91 18.64 31.13
N LEU A 42 -4.39 19.73 31.72
CA LEU A 42 -3.19 20.42 31.24
C LEU A 42 -1.87 19.83 31.80
N SER A 43 -1.95 18.79 32.64
CA SER A 43 -0.75 18.17 33.19
C SER A 43 0.13 17.57 32.10
N ASN A 44 1.44 17.66 32.28
CA ASN A 44 2.44 16.98 31.45
C ASN A 44 2.79 15.56 31.98
N GLY A 45 2.17 15.12 33.08
CA GLY A 45 2.40 13.79 33.63
C GLY A 45 1.73 12.68 32.83
N LEU A 46 2.23 11.46 33.02
CA LEU A 46 1.77 10.26 32.32
C LEU A 46 0.40 9.79 32.85
N ALA A 47 -0.54 9.54 31.95
CA ALA A 47 -1.76 8.77 32.24
C ALA A 47 -1.57 7.31 31.81
N THR A 48 -1.59 6.39 32.76
CA THR A 48 -1.45 4.94 32.55
C THR A 48 -2.75 4.22 32.88
N VAL A 49 -3.18 3.32 31.98
CA VAL A 49 -4.27 2.37 32.23
C VAL A 49 -3.76 0.96 31.92
N THR A 50 -3.77 0.06 32.89
CA THR A 50 -3.38 -1.34 32.72
C THR A 50 -4.58 -2.26 32.97
N LEU A 51 -4.95 -3.07 31.98
CA LEU A 51 -6.09 -3.98 32.04
C LEU A 51 -5.62 -5.44 31.93
N ALA A 52 -5.57 -6.14 33.05
CA ALA A 52 -5.51 -7.61 33.07
C ALA A 52 -6.93 -8.23 33.18
N GLY A 53 -7.93 -7.44 33.56
CA GLY A 53 -9.36 -7.82 33.60
C GLY A 53 -10.18 -7.25 32.44
N SER A 54 -11.50 -7.45 32.47
CA SER A 54 -12.42 -7.00 31.42
C SER A 54 -13.06 -5.66 31.74
N VAL A 55 -13.12 -4.77 30.76
CA VAL A 55 -13.78 -3.47 30.87
C VAL A 55 -14.81 -3.32 29.76
N THR A 56 -16.03 -2.94 30.13
CA THR A 56 -17.11 -2.64 29.18
C THR A 56 -17.72 -1.28 29.51
N GLY A 57 -17.94 -0.45 28.49
CA GLY A 57 -18.64 0.83 28.59
C GLY A 57 -19.02 1.37 27.22
N THR A 58 -19.54 2.60 27.15
CA THR A 58 -19.76 3.32 25.88
C THR A 58 -18.48 3.32 25.05
N ASP A 59 -17.41 3.87 25.62
CA ASP A 59 -16.04 3.49 25.30
C ASP A 59 -15.56 2.50 26.37
N GLY A 60 -14.75 1.50 25.98
CA GLY A 60 -14.12 0.61 26.96
C GLY A 60 -13.15 1.40 27.83
N VAL A 61 -12.17 2.04 27.20
CA VAL A 61 -11.26 3.01 27.83
C VAL A 61 -11.28 4.32 27.06
N ASN A 62 -11.34 5.43 27.80
CA ASN A 62 -11.17 6.77 27.25
C ASN A 62 -10.07 7.50 28.05
N ALA A 63 -8.95 7.76 27.40
CA ALA A 63 -7.81 8.46 27.98
C ALA A 63 -7.56 9.77 27.23
N THR A 64 -7.59 10.89 27.97
CA THR A 64 -7.36 12.22 27.41
C THR A 64 -6.27 12.96 28.16
N SER A 65 -5.43 13.68 27.43
CA SER A 65 -4.35 14.49 27.97
C SER A 65 -4.12 15.75 27.13
N GLY A 66 -3.83 16.88 27.78
CA GLY A 66 -3.45 18.11 27.08
C GLY A 66 -1.99 18.06 26.61
N ALA A 67 -1.06 17.74 27.51
CA ALA A 67 0.38 17.70 27.19
C ALA A 67 1.06 16.40 27.59
N GLY A 68 0.54 15.71 28.62
CA GLY A 68 1.11 14.46 29.12
C GLY A 68 0.98 13.28 28.17
N ALA A 69 1.90 12.34 28.31
CA ALA A 69 1.84 11.08 27.59
C ALA A 69 0.65 10.22 28.07
N ILE A 70 0.19 9.32 27.20
CA ILE A 70 -0.85 8.34 27.49
C ILE A 70 -0.27 6.95 27.23
N LYS A 71 -0.42 6.05 28.20
CA LYS A 71 -0.14 4.64 28.03
C LYS A 71 -1.38 3.81 28.38
N VAL A 72 -1.83 2.95 27.47
CA VAL A 72 -2.90 1.99 27.76
C VAL A 72 -2.41 0.60 27.39
N ALA A 73 -2.40 -0.32 28.34
CA ALA A 73 -2.00 -1.70 28.15
C ALA A 73 -3.16 -2.64 28.50
N ALA A 74 -3.79 -3.27 27.50
CA ALA A 74 -4.69 -4.40 27.70
C ALA A 74 -3.86 -5.69 27.79
N SER A 75 -3.20 -5.90 28.93
CA SER A 75 -2.24 -6.95 29.24
C SER A 75 -2.87 -8.34 29.44
N GLY A 76 -3.71 -8.77 28.51
CA GLY A 76 -4.50 -10.01 28.57
C GLY A 76 -5.95 -9.81 28.99
N GLY A 77 -6.30 -8.62 29.50
CA GLY A 77 -7.68 -8.19 29.73
C GLY A 77 -8.40 -7.75 28.45
N SER A 78 -9.70 -7.47 28.54
CA SER A 78 -10.50 -6.99 27.40
C SER A 78 -10.97 -5.55 27.58
N ALA A 79 -11.09 -4.82 26.48
CA ALA A 79 -11.71 -3.49 26.44
C ALA A 79 -12.82 -3.47 25.39
N THR A 80 -14.06 -3.22 25.83
CA THR A 80 -15.26 -3.28 24.99
C THR A 80 -16.02 -1.94 25.03
N GLY A 81 -16.09 -1.27 23.89
CA GLY A 81 -16.94 -0.12 23.63
C GLY A 81 -18.27 -0.54 23.01
N THR A 82 -19.37 -0.42 23.73
CA THR A 82 -20.71 -0.87 23.30
C THR A 82 -21.40 0.10 22.34
N ALA A 83 -20.94 1.35 22.29
CA ALA A 83 -21.49 2.37 21.38
C ALA A 83 -20.41 3.30 20.79
N GLY A 84 -19.18 3.26 21.31
CA GLY A 84 -18.02 4.01 20.86
C GLY A 84 -16.84 3.09 20.60
N ASP A 85 -15.66 3.51 21.06
CA ASP A 85 -14.41 2.83 20.78
C ASP A 85 -14.07 1.79 21.85
N GLY A 86 -13.37 0.71 21.47
CA GLY A 86 -12.80 -0.21 22.46
C GLY A 86 -11.80 0.52 23.36
N ILE A 87 -10.85 1.22 22.74
CA ILE A 87 -9.91 2.14 23.39
C ILE A 87 -9.83 3.44 22.60
N ARG A 88 -10.01 4.57 23.28
CA ARG A 88 -9.84 5.92 22.75
C ARG A 88 -8.77 6.66 23.55
N ALA A 89 -7.73 7.13 22.86
CA ALA A 89 -6.64 7.92 23.43
C ALA A 89 -6.42 9.22 22.65
N ILE A 90 -6.45 10.36 23.33
CA ILE A 90 -6.26 11.67 22.72
C ILE A 90 -5.27 12.49 23.53
N SER A 91 -4.17 12.92 22.91
CA SER A 91 -3.21 13.82 23.53
C SER A 91 -3.04 15.12 22.74
N GLY A 92 -2.92 16.26 23.40
CA GLY A 92 -2.61 17.51 22.70
C GLY A 92 -1.16 17.54 22.22
N ALA A 93 -0.20 17.12 23.05
CA ALA A 93 1.23 17.10 22.67
C ALA A 93 2.01 15.86 23.11
N GLY A 94 1.44 15.04 24.00
CA GLY A 94 2.11 13.89 24.56
C GLY A 94 2.13 12.70 23.60
N ALA A 95 3.11 11.83 23.81
CA ALA A 95 3.16 10.54 23.14
C ALA A 95 2.00 9.64 23.59
N ILE A 96 1.51 8.80 22.69
CA ILE A 96 0.50 7.78 22.97
C ILE A 96 1.13 6.41 22.71
N ASP A 97 1.09 5.52 23.69
CA ASP A 97 1.53 4.12 23.60
C ASP A 97 0.38 3.18 23.98
N LEU A 98 -0.17 2.47 23.00
CA LEU A 98 -1.24 1.48 23.20
C LEU A 98 -0.71 0.07 22.96
N GLN A 99 -0.93 -0.82 23.92
CA GLN A 99 -0.46 -2.21 23.89
C GLN A 99 -1.64 -3.16 24.14
N MET A 100 -2.15 -3.80 23.08
CA MET A 100 -3.36 -4.62 23.12
C MET A 100 -3.04 -6.12 23.04
N ALA A 101 -2.59 -6.70 24.15
CA ALA A 101 -2.33 -8.14 24.24
C ALA A 101 -3.63 -8.96 24.37
N GLY A 102 -4.66 -8.42 25.01
CA GLY A 102 -6.00 -8.99 25.06
C GLY A 102 -6.95 -8.39 24.01
N SER A 103 -8.21 -8.83 24.03
CA SER A 103 -9.19 -8.46 22.99
C SER A 103 -9.67 -7.02 23.14
N VAL A 104 -9.73 -6.29 22.03
CA VAL A 104 -10.31 -4.95 21.98
C VAL A 104 -11.44 -4.91 20.98
N THR A 105 -12.60 -4.41 21.38
CA THR A 105 -13.80 -4.37 20.53
C THR A 105 -14.51 -3.04 20.70
N GLY A 106 -14.79 -2.34 19.62
CA GLY A 106 -15.61 -1.13 19.64
C GLY A 106 -16.72 -1.17 18.60
N SER A 107 -17.87 -0.62 18.96
CA SER A 107 -18.99 -0.41 18.04
C SER A 107 -18.68 0.64 16.96
N VAL A 108 -17.70 1.52 17.20
CA VAL A 108 -17.16 2.44 16.20
C VAL A 108 -15.77 1.96 15.80
N ASN A 109 -14.72 2.31 16.53
CA ASN A 109 -13.38 1.82 16.27
C ASN A 109 -12.95 0.77 17.30
N GLY A 110 -12.15 -0.22 16.89
CA GLY A 110 -11.46 -1.05 17.87
C GLY A 110 -10.52 -0.19 18.71
N THR A 111 -9.65 0.56 18.05
CA THR A 111 -8.71 1.47 18.71
C THR A 111 -8.64 2.81 17.97
N PHE A 112 -8.69 3.92 18.72
CA PHE A 112 -8.53 5.27 18.22
C PHE A 112 -7.44 6.00 19.03
N ALA A 113 -6.37 6.43 18.38
CA ALA A 113 -5.30 7.20 18.99
C ALA A 113 -4.97 8.45 18.17
N SER A 114 -4.96 9.62 18.80
CA SER A 114 -4.66 10.89 18.12
C SER A 114 -3.80 11.80 18.99
N SER A 115 -2.67 12.26 18.45
CA SER A 115 -1.84 13.32 19.07
C SER A 115 -1.66 14.51 18.12
N THR A 116 -1.56 15.74 18.62
CA THR A 116 -1.24 16.86 17.70
C THR A 116 0.24 16.85 17.32
N SER A 117 1.13 16.52 18.24
CA SER A 117 2.59 16.54 17.99
C SER A 117 3.36 15.36 18.57
N GLY A 118 2.77 14.60 19.50
CA GLY A 118 3.41 13.43 20.07
C GLY A 118 3.45 12.27 19.10
N THR A 119 4.36 11.32 19.35
CA THR A 119 4.38 10.05 18.64
C THR A 119 3.15 9.21 19.03
N VAL A 120 2.64 8.43 18.10
CA VAL A 120 1.59 7.44 18.36
C VAL A 120 2.13 6.06 18.05
N ALA A 121 2.26 5.23 19.07
CA ALA A 121 2.64 3.83 18.97
C ALA A 121 1.43 2.96 19.35
N ILE A 122 1.05 2.05 18.47
CA ILE A 122 -0.01 1.09 18.71
C ILE A 122 0.55 -0.29 18.41
N SER A 123 0.48 -1.20 19.37
CA SER A 123 0.87 -2.59 19.19
C SER A 123 -0.18 -3.53 19.77
N GLY A 124 -0.28 -4.74 19.21
CA GLY A 124 -1.25 -5.70 19.73
C GLY A 124 -1.02 -7.13 19.24
N SER A 125 -1.28 -8.09 20.12
CA SER A 125 -1.33 -9.51 19.80
C SER A 125 -2.73 -10.10 19.97
N GLY A 126 -3.60 -9.42 20.71
CA GLY A 126 -5.01 -9.78 20.83
C GLY A 126 -5.84 -9.39 19.60
N PRO A 127 -7.04 -9.96 19.44
CA PRO A 127 -7.93 -9.57 18.36
C PRO A 127 -8.46 -8.15 18.57
N ILE A 128 -8.51 -7.36 17.49
CA ILE A 128 -9.02 -5.99 17.49
C ILE A 128 -10.17 -5.90 16.50
N VAL A 129 -11.33 -5.45 16.97
CA VAL A 129 -12.56 -5.36 16.16
C VAL A 129 -13.14 -3.95 16.24
N GLY A 130 -13.30 -3.31 15.08
CA GLY A 130 -14.13 -2.11 14.92
C GLY A 130 -15.38 -2.44 14.11
N ALA A 131 -16.56 -2.02 14.56
CA ALA A 131 -17.78 -2.37 13.87
C ALA A 131 -18.07 -1.41 12.69
N THR A 132 -18.48 -0.17 12.97
CA THR A 132 -18.87 0.80 11.92
C THR A 132 -17.70 1.65 11.41
N GLY A 133 -16.65 1.81 12.23
CA GLY A 133 -15.45 2.60 11.93
C GLY A 133 -14.25 1.72 11.57
N LEU A 134 -13.09 2.03 12.14
CA LEU A 134 -11.82 1.37 11.85
C LEU A 134 -11.50 0.26 12.84
N GLY A 135 -10.77 -0.77 12.41
CA GLY A 135 -10.13 -1.69 13.37
C GLY A 135 -9.15 -0.91 14.25
N ILE A 136 -8.20 -0.22 13.62
CA ILE A 136 -7.20 0.63 14.29
C ILE A 136 -7.06 1.97 13.55
N TYR A 137 -7.09 3.07 14.29
CA TYR A 137 -6.74 4.40 13.83
C TYR A 137 -5.64 5.01 14.70
N GLY A 138 -4.55 5.43 14.06
CA GLY A 138 -3.46 6.19 14.70
C GLY A 138 -3.16 7.47 13.92
N ALA A 139 -3.13 8.61 14.59
CA ALA A 139 -2.86 9.90 13.95
C ALA A 139 -1.92 10.79 14.76
N SER A 140 -0.99 11.45 14.07
CA SER A 140 -0.19 12.53 14.64
C SER A 140 -0.08 13.72 13.69
N GLY A 141 -0.20 14.95 14.20
CA GLY A 141 -0.04 16.16 13.37
C GLY A 141 1.40 16.44 12.96
N SER A 142 2.40 16.02 13.76
CA SER A 142 3.83 16.18 13.42
C SER A 142 4.73 15.06 13.93
N GLY A 143 4.26 14.20 14.84
CA GLY A 143 4.99 13.06 15.34
C GLY A 143 4.88 11.84 14.42
N ASN A 144 5.68 10.81 14.72
CA ASN A 144 5.61 9.53 14.00
C ASN A 144 4.40 8.72 14.46
N VAL A 145 3.80 7.97 13.53
CA VAL A 145 2.78 6.96 13.81
C VAL A 145 3.35 5.58 13.50
N THR A 146 3.36 4.69 14.49
CA THR A 146 3.77 3.29 14.34
C THR A 146 2.64 2.39 14.77
N ILE A 147 2.20 1.49 13.90
CA ILE A 147 1.16 0.49 14.18
C ILE A 147 1.74 -0.89 13.88
N ALA A 148 1.88 -1.74 14.90
CA ALA A 148 2.45 -3.08 14.77
C ALA A 148 1.54 -4.13 15.42
N THR A 149 0.75 -4.83 14.63
CA THR A 149 -0.18 -5.84 15.14
C THR A 149 0.20 -7.24 14.68
N SER A 150 0.28 -8.19 15.61
CA SER A 150 0.38 -9.62 15.34
C SER A 150 -0.97 -10.33 15.49
N GLY A 151 -1.93 -9.70 16.19
CA GLY A 151 -3.31 -10.18 16.30
C GLY A 151 -4.15 -9.87 15.08
N THR A 152 -5.29 -10.56 14.94
CA THR A 152 -6.25 -10.32 13.87
C THR A 152 -6.90 -8.94 14.02
N VAL A 153 -7.02 -8.19 12.93
CA VAL A 153 -7.76 -6.92 12.88
C VAL A 153 -8.96 -7.07 11.96
N THR A 154 -10.15 -6.78 12.48
CA THR A 154 -11.40 -6.81 11.72
C THR A 154 -12.09 -5.46 11.77
N SER A 155 -12.46 -4.92 10.61
CA SER A 155 -13.46 -3.86 10.50
C SER A 155 -14.66 -4.33 9.67
N THR A 156 -15.85 -4.25 10.24
CA THR A 156 -17.08 -4.69 9.55
C THR A 156 -17.77 -3.59 8.75
N GLY A 157 -17.31 -2.34 8.83
CA GLY A 157 -17.98 -1.19 8.22
C GLY A 157 -17.03 -0.17 7.59
N GLY A 158 -15.76 -0.13 8.01
CA GLY A 158 -14.76 0.81 7.52
C GLY A 158 -13.43 0.15 7.20
N ASP A 159 -12.35 0.89 7.41
CA ASP A 159 -10.99 0.44 7.12
C ASP A 159 -10.45 -0.49 8.22
N GLY A 160 -9.54 -1.39 7.86
CA GLY A 160 -8.89 -2.27 8.83
C GLY A 160 -7.94 -1.48 9.72
N ILE A 161 -6.89 -0.92 9.12
CA ILE A 161 -5.86 -0.16 9.83
C ILE A 161 -5.57 1.13 9.06
N ARG A 162 -5.58 2.27 9.75
CA ARG A 162 -5.18 3.57 9.17
C ARG A 162 -4.20 4.30 10.08
N GLY A 163 -3.05 4.66 9.52
CA GLY A 163 -2.04 5.54 10.13
C GLY A 163 -1.92 6.86 9.37
N VAL A 164 -1.92 7.99 10.07
CA VAL A 164 -1.82 9.33 9.46
C VAL A 164 -0.80 10.18 10.20
N ALA A 165 0.21 10.71 9.49
CA ALA A 165 1.17 11.65 10.05
C ALA A 165 1.27 12.93 9.21
N GLY A 166 1.14 14.09 9.86
CA GLY A 166 1.40 15.39 9.26
C GLY A 166 2.86 15.84 9.39
N GLY A 167 3.17 17.04 8.89
CA GLY A 167 4.51 17.63 8.99
C GLY A 167 5.59 16.76 8.37
N ALA A 168 6.64 16.45 9.14
CA ALA A 168 7.71 15.52 8.78
C ALA A 168 7.54 14.12 9.37
N GLY A 169 6.41 13.85 10.05
CA GLY A 169 6.15 12.58 10.73
C GLY A 169 6.03 11.42 9.73
N ALA A 170 6.69 10.31 10.05
CA ALA A 170 6.58 9.07 9.30
C ALA A 170 5.38 8.22 9.79
N VAL A 171 4.83 7.41 8.90
CA VAL A 171 3.86 6.36 9.23
C VAL A 171 4.49 5.01 8.92
N ALA A 172 4.53 4.11 9.90
CA ALA A 172 4.97 2.73 9.73
C ALA A 172 3.88 1.77 10.22
N ILE A 173 3.36 0.94 9.32
CA ILE A 173 2.36 -0.08 9.64
C ILE A 173 2.94 -1.46 9.34
N THR A 174 2.94 -2.34 10.33
CA THR A 174 3.34 -3.75 10.18
C THR A 174 2.22 -4.66 10.66
N THR A 175 1.78 -5.58 9.79
CA THR A 175 0.74 -6.57 10.13
C THR A 175 1.33 -7.98 10.10
N GLY A 176 1.40 -8.62 11.26
CA GLY A 176 1.68 -10.05 11.43
C GLY A 176 0.43 -10.91 11.58
N GLY A 177 -0.73 -10.29 11.86
CA GLY A 177 -2.04 -10.95 11.88
C GLY A 177 -2.90 -10.59 10.68
N THR A 178 -3.89 -11.43 10.37
CA THR A 178 -4.84 -11.20 9.27
C THR A 178 -5.61 -9.90 9.48
N VAL A 179 -5.74 -9.11 8.41
CA VAL A 179 -6.57 -7.90 8.38
C VAL A 179 -7.73 -8.10 7.42
N THR A 180 -8.96 -7.89 7.90
CA THR A 180 -10.17 -7.94 7.09
C THR A 180 -10.97 -6.65 7.28
N ALA A 181 -11.32 -5.99 6.18
CA ALA A 181 -12.02 -4.72 6.20
C ALA A 181 -13.08 -4.64 5.09
N LYS A 182 -14.16 -3.89 5.32
CA LYS A 182 -15.11 -3.53 4.26
C LYS A 182 -14.67 -2.31 3.44
N GLY A 183 -13.85 -1.44 4.01
CA GLY A 183 -13.21 -0.31 3.33
C GLY A 183 -11.85 -0.70 2.77
N ILE A 184 -10.82 0.04 3.15
CA ILE A 184 -9.42 -0.25 2.85
C ILE A 184 -8.88 -1.26 3.87
N GLY A 185 -8.14 -2.27 3.43
CA GLY A 185 -7.47 -3.19 4.35
C GLY A 185 -6.47 -2.46 5.25
N VAL A 186 -5.43 -1.87 4.65
CA VAL A 186 -4.39 -1.10 5.37
C VAL A 186 -4.08 0.20 4.63
N GLN A 187 -4.04 1.32 5.35
CA GLN A 187 -3.70 2.64 4.81
C GLN A 187 -2.64 3.35 5.65
N ALA A 188 -1.57 3.81 5.01
CA ALA A 188 -0.58 4.71 5.59
C ALA A 188 -0.55 6.03 4.80
N GLN A 189 -0.68 7.15 5.50
CA GLN A 189 -0.61 8.48 4.92
C GLN A 189 0.41 9.34 5.66
N SER A 190 1.43 9.81 4.95
CA SER A 190 2.36 10.82 5.46
C SER A 190 2.23 12.11 4.64
N ALA A 191 2.53 13.26 5.25
CA ALA A 191 2.89 14.45 4.50
C ALA A 191 4.34 14.28 3.99
N ASN A 192 5.30 14.98 4.59
CA ASN A 192 6.69 15.02 4.09
C ASN A 192 7.57 13.88 4.61
N GLY A 193 7.02 12.96 5.41
CA GLY A 193 7.72 11.79 5.92
C GLY A 193 7.61 10.58 4.99
N VAL A 194 7.86 9.39 5.53
CA VAL A 194 7.72 8.14 4.78
C VAL A 194 6.46 7.42 5.22
N ALA A 195 5.62 6.99 4.27
CA ALA A 195 4.53 6.06 4.50
C ALA A 195 5.00 4.63 4.17
N THR A 196 5.27 3.84 5.21
CA THR A 196 5.72 2.45 5.11
C THR A 196 4.62 1.49 5.53
N ILE A 197 4.34 0.49 4.69
CA ILE A 197 3.41 -0.60 4.99
C ILE A 197 4.11 -1.92 4.75
N THR A 198 4.12 -2.80 5.75
CA THR A 198 4.65 -4.16 5.64
C THR A 198 3.56 -5.15 6.08
N THR A 199 3.18 -6.06 5.19
CA THR A 199 2.12 -7.04 5.46
C THR A 199 2.69 -8.45 5.42
N ASN A 200 2.83 -9.06 6.58
CA ASN A 200 3.35 -10.42 6.79
C ASN A 200 2.23 -11.46 6.92
N ALA A 201 0.98 -11.01 6.97
CA ALA A 201 -0.20 -11.85 6.96
C ALA A 201 -1.24 -11.31 5.97
N ALA A 202 -2.26 -12.12 5.70
CA ALA A 202 -3.25 -11.80 4.68
C ALA A 202 -3.98 -10.48 4.97
N VAL A 203 -4.14 -9.63 3.95
CA VAL A 203 -4.92 -8.40 3.98
C VAL A 203 -6.04 -8.48 2.97
N THR A 204 -7.28 -8.28 3.44
CA THR A 204 -8.46 -8.19 2.59
C THR A 204 -9.16 -6.86 2.83
N GLY A 205 -9.26 -6.03 1.80
CA GLY A 205 -10.10 -4.84 1.79
C GLY A 205 -11.31 -5.02 0.87
N GLY A 206 -12.36 -4.25 1.13
CA GLY A 206 -13.50 -4.19 0.24
C GLY A 206 -13.14 -3.47 -1.05
N ASN A 207 -12.71 -2.21 -0.92
CA ASN A 207 -12.40 -1.34 -2.07
C ASN A 207 -10.93 -1.40 -2.47
N LEU A 208 -10.02 -1.38 -1.50
CA LEU A 208 -8.57 -1.39 -1.73
C LEU A 208 -7.91 -2.31 -0.70
N GLY A 209 -6.94 -3.12 -1.11
CA GLY A 209 -6.21 -3.98 -0.17
C GLY A 209 -5.25 -3.15 0.69
N ILE A 210 -4.27 -2.51 0.04
CA ILE A 210 -3.28 -1.65 0.66
C ILE A 210 -3.24 -0.29 -0.02
N VAL A 211 -3.13 0.79 0.76
CA VAL A 211 -2.95 2.16 0.28
C VAL A 211 -1.78 2.85 0.98
N GLY A 212 -0.72 3.15 0.22
CA GLY A 212 0.37 4.03 0.66
C GLY A 212 0.24 5.40 0.00
N ASN A 213 0.20 6.46 0.79
CA ASN A 213 0.04 7.82 0.28
C ASN A 213 1.06 8.77 0.95
N ALA A 214 1.78 9.54 0.15
CA ALA A 214 2.61 10.63 0.65
C ALA A 214 2.30 11.95 -0.06
N VAL A 215 2.35 13.07 0.68
CA VAL A 215 2.04 14.42 0.17
C VAL A 215 3.30 15.30 0.23
N GLY A 216 3.52 16.19 -0.73
CA GLY A 216 4.70 17.04 -0.75
C GLY A 216 5.94 16.28 -1.22
N SER A 217 6.94 16.10 -0.34
CA SER A 217 8.22 15.44 -0.66
C SER A 217 8.40 14.05 -0.03
N GLY A 218 7.34 13.49 0.57
CA GLY A 218 7.41 12.21 1.25
C GLY A 218 7.58 11.01 0.31
N ASN A 219 7.92 9.86 0.88
CA ASN A 219 8.10 8.60 0.14
C ASN A 219 7.00 7.59 0.50
N VAL A 220 6.69 6.67 -0.41
CA VAL A 220 5.82 5.51 -0.15
C VAL A 220 6.62 4.23 -0.32
N VAL A 221 6.56 3.36 0.70
CA VAL A 221 7.18 2.02 0.68
C VAL A 221 6.13 1.00 1.07
N ILE A 222 5.85 0.03 0.20
CA ILE A 222 4.89 -1.05 0.45
C ILE A 222 5.62 -2.39 0.27
N ASN A 223 5.60 -3.23 1.30
CA ASN A 223 6.09 -4.60 1.29
C ASN A 223 4.90 -5.56 1.49
N ALA A 224 4.44 -6.16 0.39
CA ALA A 224 3.41 -7.18 0.37
C ALA A 224 4.07 -8.57 0.45
N ASN A 225 4.28 -9.05 1.68
CA ASN A 225 4.94 -10.34 1.92
C ASN A 225 3.96 -11.52 1.95
N ALA A 226 2.66 -11.23 2.09
CA ALA A 226 1.58 -12.20 2.13
C ALA A 226 0.48 -11.84 1.13
N ARG A 227 -0.62 -12.61 1.14
CA ARG A 227 -1.76 -12.36 0.26
C ARG A 227 -2.39 -10.98 0.52
N VAL A 228 -2.61 -10.22 -0.55
CA VAL A 228 -3.36 -8.97 -0.54
C VAL A 228 -4.52 -9.07 -1.53
N SER A 229 -5.75 -8.80 -1.10
CA SER A 229 -6.90 -8.80 -1.99
C SER A 229 -7.82 -7.60 -1.77
N ALA A 230 -8.31 -7.04 -2.87
CA ALA A 230 -9.45 -6.12 -2.90
C ALA A 230 -10.64 -6.79 -3.58
N SER A 231 -11.79 -6.82 -2.91
CA SER A 231 -13.00 -7.45 -3.46
C SER A 231 -13.68 -6.65 -4.57
N ASN A 232 -13.44 -5.34 -4.61
CA ASN A 232 -13.96 -4.41 -5.62
C ASN A 232 -13.05 -3.17 -5.72
N GLY A 233 -11.88 -3.36 -6.31
CA GLY A 233 -10.96 -2.30 -6.70
C GLY A 233 -9.53 -2.82 -6.78
N THR A 234 -8.59 -1.99 -6.35
CA THR A 234 -7.15 -2.25 -6.54
C THR A 234 -6.53 -2.99 -5.36
N GLY A 235 -5.72 -4.02 -5.63
CA GLY A 235 -5.01 -4.77 -4.60
C GLY A 235 -4.04 -3.88 -3.81
N VAL A 236 -3.09 -3.26 -4.51
CA VAL A 236 -2.12 -2.32 -3.93
C VAL A 236 -2.16 -0.98 -4.66
N TYR A 237 -2.38 0.12 -3.95
CA TYR A 237 -2.34 1.48 -4.51
C TYR A 237 -1.29 2.34 -3.79
N ALA A 238 -0.29 2.81 -4.53
CA ALA A 238 0.70 3.77 -4.04
C ALA A 238 0.56 5.11 -4.77
N LEU A 239 0.54 6.21 -4.01
CA LEU A 239 0.29 7.55 -4.53
C LEU A 239 1.26 8.58 -3.92
N LEU A 240 1.81 9.44 -4.77
CA LEU A 240 2.44 10.69 -4.35
C LEU A 240 1.59 11.89 -4.80
N GLN A 241 1.38 12.83 -3.89
CA GLN A 241 0.63 14.06 -4.14
C GLN A 241 1.55 15.26 -3.90
N GLY A 242 2.28 15.68 -4.92
CA GLY A 242 3.18 16.84 -4.85
C GLY A 242 4.26 16.80 -5.92
N ALA A 243 4.86 17.97 -6.18
CA ALA A 243 5.96 18.13 -7.15
C ALA A 243 7.35 17.84 -6.55
N GLY A 244 7.43 17.28 -5.34
CA GLY A 244 8.70 16.94 -4.69
C GLY A 244 9.37 15.73 -5.36
N ALA A 245 10.61 15.41 -4.95
CA ALA A 245 11.36 14.24 -5.43
C ALA A 245 10.99 12.94 -4.67
N GLY A 246 9.73 12.82 -4.22
CA GLY A 246 9.26 11.65 -3.47
C GLY A 246 9.32 10.38 -4.32
N MET A 247 9.64 9.25 -3.70
CA MET A 247 9.76 7.95 -4.36
C MET A 247 8.62 7.02 -4.00
N ILE A 248 8.25 6.15 -4.93
CA ILE A 248 7.37 4.99 -4.69
C ILE A 248 8.21 3.72 -4.80
N THR A 249 8.15 2.86 -3.79
CA THR A 249 8.67 1.49 -3.85
C THR A 249 7.58 0.51 -3.45
N VAL A 250 7.24 -0.40 -4.35
CA VAL A 250 6.32 -1.52 -4.08
C VAL A 250 7.08 -2.82 -4.25
N ASN A 251 7.19 -3.60 -3.18
CA ASN A 251 7.82 -4.91 -3.16
C ASN A 251 6.75 -5.96 -2.91
N GLN A 252 6.60 -6.90 -3.83
CA GLN A 252 5.84 -8.12 -3.62
C GLN A 252 6.82 -9.28 -3.46
N ASN A 253 6.69 -10.03 -2.36
CA ASN A 253 7.53 -11.19 -2.10
C ASN A 253 7.15 -12.40 -2.97
N ALA A 254 8.09 -13.33 -3.15
CA ALA A 254 7.83 -14.60 -3.79
C ALA A 254 6.75 -15.40 -3.03
N ALA A 255 5.99 -16.23 -3.76
CA ALA A 255 4.86 -17.01 -3.26
C ALA A 255 3.70 -16.21 -2.62
N SER A 256 3.73 -14.88 -2.67
CA SER A 256 2.58 -14.05 -2.30
C SER A 256 1.66 -13.83 -3.51
N LEU A 257 0.41 -13.45 -3.24
CA LEU A 257 -0.61 -13.17 -4.25
C LEU A 257 -1.21 -11.77 -4.01
N ILE A 258 -1.21 -10.93 -5.04
CA ILE A 258 -1.95 -9.67 -5.05
C ILE A 258 -3.13 -9.81 -6.02
N THR A 259 -4.34 -9.50 -5.55
CA THR A 259 -5.55 -9.55 -6.38
C THR A 259 -6.32 -8.23 -6.33
N GLY A 260 -6.54 -7.64 -7.51
CA GLY A 260 -7.53 -6.60 -7.75
C GLY A 260 -8.76 -7.16 -8.46
N THR A 261 -9.95 -6.84 -7.96
CA THR A 261 -11.22 -7.27 -8.58
C THR A 261 -11.95 -6.04 -9.09
N ASN A 262 -12.31 -5.97 -10.38
CA ASN A 262 -12.82 -4.74 -11.00
C ASN A 262 -11.87 -3.54 -10.81
N GLY A 263 -10.57 -3.80 -10.78
CA GLY A 263 -9.52 -2.83 -10.60
C GLY A 263 -8.15 -3.45 -10.86
N PHE A 264 -7.08 -2.71 -10.55
CA PHE A 264 -5.71 -3.11 -10.85
C PHE A 264 -5.15 -4.07 -9.80
N GLY A 265 -4.18 -4.91 -10.16
CA GLY A 265 -3.42 -5.67 -9.17
C GLY A 265 -2.58 -4.70 -8.32
N ILE A 266 -1.67 -4.01 -8.98
CA ILE A 266 -0.84 -2.92 -8.43
C ILE A 266 -1.08 -1.67 -9.25
N ARG A 267 -1.38 -0.55 -8.57
CA ARG A 267 -1.43 0.79 -9.16
C ARG A 267 -0.43 1.70 -8.47
N THR A 268 0.36 2.42 -9.25
CA THR A 268 1.22 3.50 -8.75
C THR A 268 0.95 4.78 -9.52
N ASP A 269 0.90 5.91 -8.81
CA ASP A 269 0.79 7.22 -9.42
C ASP A 269 1.72 8.20 -8.69
N SER A 270 2.78 8.63 -9.38
CA SER A 270 3.73 9.60 -8.81
C SER A 270 3.42 11.05 -9.21
N GLY A 271 2.33 11.29 -9.95
CA GLY A 271 1.88 12.63 -10.31
C GLY A 271 2.98 13.44 -11.00
N THR A 272 3.32 14.60 -10.44
CA THR A 272 4.40 15.48 -10.92
C THR A 272 5.74 15.25 -10.24
N SER A 273 5.86 14.23 -9.38
CA SER A 273 7.13 13.88 -8.74
C SER A 273 8.18 13.53 -9.79
N THR A 274 9.41 13.98 -9.54
CA THR A 274 10.60 13.59 -10.29
C THR A 274 11.28 12.35 -9.70
N GLY A 275 10.85 11.91 -8.52
CA GLY A 275 11.38 10.73 -7.86
C GLY A 275 10.97 9.44 -8.58
N ALA A 276 11.80 8.41 -8.42
CA ALA A 276 11.59 7.14 -9.08
C ALA A 276 10.40 6.37 -8.49
N THR A 277 9.72 5.63 -9.37
CA THR A 277 8.74 4.60 -9.02
C THR A 277 9.33 3.23 -9.34
N THR A 278 9.51 2.39 -8.33
CA THR A 278 10.03 1.03 -8.48
C THR A 278 8.99 0.02 -8.02
N ILE A 279 8.70 -0.97 -8.86
CA ILE A 279 7.75 -2.05 -8.59
C ILE A 279 8.50 -3.37 -8.77
N ASN A 280 8.59 -4.17 -7.71
CA ASN A 280 9.23 -5.48 -7.72
C ASN A 280 8.16 -6.56 -7.52
N VAL A 281 8.00 -7.43 -8.53
CA VAL A 281 7.01 -8.51 -8.56
C VAL A 281 7.75 -9.85 -8.53
N ALA A 282 7.79 -10.49 -7.36
CA ALA A 282 8.32 -11.85 -7.22
C ALA A 282 7.24 -12.92 -7.02
N GLY A 283 6.01 -12.50 -6.69
CA GLY A 283 4.84 -13.38 -6.53
C GLY A 283 3.90 -13.30 -7.73
N GLU A 284 2.62 -13.62 -7.51
CA GLU A 284 1.58 -13.54 -8.52
C GLU A 284 0.72 -12.28 -8.36
N VAL A 285 0.44 -11.59 -9.46
CA VAL A 285 -0.44 -10.43 -9.52
C VAL A 285 -1.58 -10.71 -10.49
N ILE A 286 -2.81 -10.64 -9.98
CA ILE A 286 -4.04 -10.84 -10.75
C ILE A 286 -4.88 -9.57 -10.71
N ALA A 287 -5.41 -9.17 -11.86
CA ALA A 287 -6.46 -8.17 -11.97
C ALA A 287 -7.61 -8.74 -12.79
N THR A 288 -8.83 -8.62 -12.29
CA THR A 288 -10.03 -9.11 -12.99
C THR A 288 -10.93 -7.94 -13.39
N GLY A 289 -11.77 -8.16 -14.40
CA GLY A 289 -12.65 -7.16 -14.98
C GLY A 289 -12.05 -6.48 -16.20
N ALA A 290 -12.92 -6.17 -17.17
CA ALA A 290 -12.55 -5.72 -18.50
C ALA A 290 -11.60 -4.52 -18.49
N GLY A 291 -10.43 -4.68 -19.12
CA GLY A 291 -9.48 -3.58 -19.34
C GLY A 291 -8.68 -3.19 -18.10
N ASN A 292 -8.69 -4.02 -17.05
CA ASN A 292 -7.84 -3.81 -15.90
C ASN A 292 -6.45 -4.38 -16.12
N ALA A 293 -5.44 -3.65 -15.64
CA ALA A 293 -4.07 -4.07 -15.69
C ALA A 293 -3.59 -4.75 -14.40
N GLY A 294 -2.67 -5.69 -14.55
CA GLY A 294 -2.00 -6.36 -13.44
C GLY A 294 -1.12 -5.35 -12.73
N VAL A 295 -0.29 -4.65 -13.49
CA VAL A 295 0.46 -3.48 -13.01
C VAL A 295 0.10 -2.26 -13.86
N ARG A 296 -0.37 -1.20 -13.20
CA ARG A 296 -0.56 0.13 -13.80
C ARG A 296 0.33 1.17 -13.12
N ALA A 297 1.13 1.89 -13.89
CA ALA A 297 2.00 2.92 -13.35
C ALA A 297 1.97 4.22 -14.16
N SER A 298 1.85 5.36 -13.48
CA SER A 298 1.88 6.68 -14.11
C SER A 298 2.86 7.62 -13.42
N SER A 299 3.55 8.43 -14.21
CA SER A 299 4.39 9.53 -13.72
C SER A 299 4.50 10.63 -14.76
N THR A 300 4.48 11.91 -14.39
CA THR A 300 4.75 12.98 -15.35
C THR A 300 6.23 13.01 -15.75
N ALA A 301 7.13 12.95 -14.76
CA ALA A 301 8.56 13.17 -14.99
C ALA A 301 9.47 12.11 -14.34
N GLY A 302 9.02 11.45 -13.27
CA GLY A 302 9.77 10.40 -12.59
C GLY A 302 9.90 9.14 -13.44
N ASN A 303 11.03 8.46 -13.29
CA ASN A 303 11.25 7.17 -13.92
C ASN A 303 10.33 6.11 -13.30
N ILE A 304 9.85 5.18 -14.13
CA ILE A 304 9.09 4.02 -13.69
C ILE A 304 9.88 2.77 -14.07
N ALA A 305 10.17 1.93 -13.09
CA ALA A 305 10.80 0.63 -13.27
C ALA A 305 9.91 -0.49 -12.70
N LEU A 306 9.63 -1.50 -13.52
CA LEU A 306 9.04 -2.77 -13.08
C LEU A 306 10.06 -3.89 -13.25
N ASN A 307 10.29 -4.63 -12.18
CA ASN A 307 11.13 -5.81 -12.16
C ASN A 307 10.24 -7.02 -11.85
N VAL A 308 10.08 -7.92 -12.81
CA VAL A 308 9.37 -9.19 -12.64
C VAL A 308 10.43 -10.28 -12.47
N ALA A 309 10.51 -10.86 -11.27
CA ALA A 309 11.47 -11.94 -10.98
C ALA A 309 11.10 -13.21 -11.75
N SER A 310 12.00 -14.21 -11.75
CA SER A 310 11.75 -15.50 -12.44
C SER A 310 10.53 -16.25 -11.90
N THR A 311 10.18 -16.07 -10.63
CA THR A 311 8.95 -16.60 -10.01
C THR A 311 7.76 -15.66 -10.15
N GLY A 312 7.99 -14.43 -10.62
CA GLY A 312 6.98 -13.40 -10.77
C GLY A 312 6.00 -13.75 -11.89
N LYS A 313 4.71 -13.58 -11.62
CA LYS A 313 3.64 -13.76 -12.60
C LYS A 313 2.69 -12.57 -12.56
N ILE A 314 2.37 -12.01 -13.72
CA ILE A 314 1.37 -10.97 -13.88
C ILE A 314 0.33 -11.49 -14.89
N ASP A 315 -0.91 -11.73 -14.44
CA ASP A 315 -1.97 -12.37 -15.24
C ASP A 315 -3.37 -11.70 -15.18
N PRO A 316 -3.52 -10.54 -15.84
CA PRO A 316 -4.75 -9.77 -16.03
C PRO A 316 -5.25 -9.71 -17.49
N ASP A 317 -6.18 -8.79 -17.79
CA ASP A 317 -6.52 -8.43 -19.18
C ASP A 317 -5.41 -7.66 -19.92
N LEU A 318 -4.79 -6.70 -19.22
CA LEU A 318 -3.61 -5.95 -19.69
C LEU A 318 -2.44 -6.26 -18.75
N GLY A 319 -1.42 -7.00 -19.18
CA GLY A 319 -0.35 -7.43 -18.28
C GLY A 319 0.26 -6.26 -17.51
N VAL A 320 0.86 -5.34 -18.27
CA VAL A 320 1.47 -4.11 -17.74
C VAL A 320 1.05 -2.92 -18.58
N ASP A 321 0.62 -1.84 -17.94
CA ASP A 321 0.33 -0.53 -18.53
C ASP A 321 1.13 0.55 -17.80
N MET A 322 2.10 1.17 -18.48
CA MET A 322 2.88 2.28 -17.93
C MET A 322 2.84 3.49 -18.83
N ASN A 323 2.72 4.66 -18.21
CA ASN A 323 2.77 5.92 -18.94
C ASN A 323 3.62 6.99 -18.25
N THR A 324 4.21 7.84 -19.07
CA THR A 324 4.87 9.06 -18.63
C THR A 324 4.82 10.19 -19.63
N ALA A 325 5.22 11.40 -19.24
CA ALA A 325 5.55 12.45 -20.20
C ALA A 325 7.05 12.43 -20.52
N THR A 326 7.92 12.55 -19.51
CA THR A 326 9.37 12.71 -19.72
C THR A 326 10.25 11.68 -19.00
N GLY A 327 9.69 10.86 -18.10
CA GLY A 327 10.46 9.85 -17.38
C GLY A 327 10.88 8.68 -18.28
N ALA A 328 11.85 7.90 -17.82
CA ALA A 328 12.14 6.60 -18.44
C ALA A 328 11.15 5.55 -17.95
N LEU A 329 10.63 4.73 -18.87
CA LEU A 329 9.84 3.52 -18.59
C LEU A 329 10.72 2.29 -18.79
N SER A 330 10.91 1.48 -17.76
CA SER A 330 11.74 0.28 -17.80
C SER A 330 10.99 -0.95 -17.28
N ILE A 331 11.03 -2.02 -18.06
CA ILE A 331 10.54 -3.35 -17.65
C ILE A 331 11.69 -4.34 -17.75
N ASN A 332 12.02 -4.97 -16.62
CA ASN A 332 12.95 -6.09 -16.54
C ASN A 332 12.13 -7.35 -16.23
N ASN A 333 11.85 -8.16 -17.25
CA ASN A 333 11.03 -9.37 -17.12
C ASN A 333 11.89 -10.63 -17.16
N ALA A 334 12.02 -11.31 -16.04
CA ALA A 334 12.56 -12.68 -15.96
C ALA A 334 11.46 -13.74 -15.74
N GLY A 335 10.23 -13.32 -15.44
CA GLY A 335 9.11 -14.19 -15.12
C GLY A 335 8.08 -14.27 -16.24
N LEU A 336 6.79 -14.27 -15.85
CA LEU A 336 5.66 -14.34 -16.76
C LEU A 336 4.84 -13.04 -16.72
N ILE A 337 4.66 -12.42 -17.88
CA ILE A 337 3.70 -11.34 -18.10
C ILE A 337 2.69 -11.82 -19.14
N THR A 338 1.43 -11.96 -18.76
CA THR A 338 0.31 -12.29 -19.65
C THR A 338 -0.68 -11.13 -19.69
N GLY A 339 -1.34 -10.95 -20.84
CA GLY A 339 -2.52 -10.11 -20.95
C GLY A 339 -3.47 -10.70 -21.98
N THR A 340 -4.77 -10.78 -21.66
CA THR A 340 -5.77 -11.26 -22.62
C THR A 340 -5.81 -10.41 -23.89
N ILE A 341 -5.47 -9.12 -23.80
CA ILE A 341 -5.39 -8.18 -24.93
C ILE A 341 -3.94 -7.83 -25.25
N THR A 342 -3.24 -7.23 -24.27
CA THR A 342 -1.87 -6.75 -24.43
C THR A 342 -1.02 -7.22 -23.26
N GLY A 343 0.13 -7.82 -23.55
CA GLY A 343 1.11 -8.21 -22.53
C GLY A 343 1.73 -6.98 -21.86
N VAL A 344 2.38 -6.13 -22.65
CA VAL A 344 3.02 -4.90 -22.17
C VAL A 344 2.64 -3.70 -23.02
N GLN A 345 2.24 -2.60 -22.37
CA GLN A 345 2.00 -1.31 -22.98
C GLN A 345 2.84 -0.22 -22.30
N LEU A 346 3.67 0.48 -23.08
CA LEU A 346 4.45 1.64 -22.64
C LEU A 346 4.07 2.88 -23.46
N VAL A 347 3.76 3.99 -22.77
CA VAL A 347 3.36 5.25 -23.41
C VAL A 347 4.19 6.42 -22.88
N ALA A 348 4.88 7.15 -23.75
CA ALA A 348 5.53 8.43 -23.40
C ALA A 348 5.01 9.56 -24.28
N THR A 349 4.34 10.55 -23.70
CA THR A 349 3.72 11.67 -24.44
C THR A 349 4.70 12.82 -24.75
N GLY A 350 5.79 12.92 -23.99
CA GLY A 350 6.89 13.85 -24.23
C GLY A 350 8.17 13.12 -24.66
N ASN A 351 9.30 13.49 -24.05
CA ASN A 351 10.62 12.95 -24.39
C ASN A 351 11.01 11.69 -23.57
N GLY A 352 10.07 11.08 -22.86
CA GLY A 352 10.33 9.87 -22.08
C GLY A 352 10.75 8.69 -22.95
N THR A 353 11.61 7.82 -22.43
CA THR A 353 12.13 6.64 -23.15
C THR A 353 11.45 5.35 -22.69
N GLY A 354 11.50 4.32 -23.53
CA GLY A 354 11.00 2.99 -23.19
C GLY A 354 12.09 1.93 -23.30
N ALA A 355 12.17 1.03 -22.33
CA ALA A 355 13.08 -0.10 -22.34
C ALA A 355 12.37 -1.36 -21.82
N ILE A 356 12.40 -2.44 -22.60
CA ILE A 356 11.95 -3.77 -22.18
C ILE A 356 13.14 -4.71 -22.31
N ASN A 357 13.55 -5.30 -21.19
CA ASN A 357 14.52 -6.39 -21.12
C ASN A 357 13.78 -7.67 -20.74
N ASN A 358 13.51 -8.52 -21.73
CA ASN A 358 12.76 -9.76 -21.58
C ASN A 358 13.68 -10.98 -21.61
N THR A 359 13.91 -11.60 -20.46
CA THR A 359 14.52 -12.94 -20.32
C THR A 359 13.47 -14.02 -19.96
N GLY A 360 12.25 -13.61 -19.60
CA GLY A 360 11.12 -14.47 -19.31
C GLY A 360 10.15 -14.63 -20.49
N THR A 361 8.84 -14.68 -20.20
CA THR A 361 7.77 -14.75 -21.20
C THR A 361 6.87 -13.53 -21.13
N ILE A 362 6.62 -12.90 -22.28
CA ILE A 362 5.57 -11.89 -22.46
C ILE A 362 4.57 -12.43 -23.47
N THR A 363 3.31 -12.53 -23.09
CA THR A 363 2.22 -12.97 -23.95
C THR A 363 1.08 -11.96 -23.94
N GLY A 364 0.62 -11.55 -25.11
CA GLY A 364 -0.63 -10.83 -25.27
C GLY A 364 -1.52 -11.52 -26.29
N GLY A 365 -2.84 -11.50 -26.07
CA GLY A 365 -3.79 -12.08 -27.02
C GLY A 365 -3.73 -11.41 -28.40
N THR A 366 -3.66 -10.07 -28.42
CA THR A 366 -3.45 -9.28 -29.64
C THR A 366 -1.99 -8.84 -29.76
N ASN A 367 -1.46 -8.16 -28.73
CA ASN A 367 -0.12 -7.57 -28.76
C ASN A 367 0.73 -8.10 -27.60
N ALA A 368 1.89 -8.68 -27.88
CA ALA A 368 2.89 -8.92 -26.84
C ALA A 368 3.36 -7.57 -26.27
N VAL A 369 3.69 -6.63 -27.17
CA VAL A 369 4.27 -5.33 -26.83
C VAL A 369 3.61 -4.22 -27.63
N VAL A 370 3.20 -3.16 -26.94
CA VAL A 370 2.77 -1.89 -27.52
C VAL A 370 3.67 -0.77 -26.99
N GLY A 371 4.23 0.03 -27.88
CA GLY A 371 4.98 1.23 -27.57
C GLY A 371 4.40 2.44 -28.31
N SER A 372 4.09 3.52 -27.59
CA SER A 372 3.67 4.79 -28.18
C SER A 372 4.51 5.93 -27.60
N PHE A 373 5.38 6.50 -28.43
CA PHE A 373 6.35 7.51 -28.04
C PHE A 373 6.24 8.72 -28.98
N ASN A 374 6.66 9.91 -28.53
CA ASN A 374 6.68 11.10 -29.38
C ASN A 374 8.07 11.33 -29.99
N THR A 375 9.10 11.34 -29.15
CA THR A 375 10.50 11.56 -29.55
C THR A 375 11.49 10.67 -28.80
N GLY A 376 11.04 9.99 -27.74
CA GLY A 376 11.88 9.08 -26.98
C GLY A 376 12.30 7.85 -27.77
N ALA A 377 13.47 7.32 -27.45
CA ALA A 377 13.91 6.02 -27.96
C ALA A 377 13.15 4.88 -27.28
N PHE A 378 12.92 3.81 -28.03
CA PHE A 378 12.39 2.54 -27.52
C PHE A 378 13.37 1.40 -27.75
N THR A 379 13.72 0.69 -26.69
CA THR A 379 14.60 -0.48 -26.75
C THR A 379 13.83 -1.73 -26.30
N LEU A 380 13.82 -2.75 -27.16
CA LEU A 380 13.28 -4.06 -26.87
C LEU A 380 14.41 -5.08 -26.97
N PHE A 381 14.86 -5.58 -25.84
CA PHE A 381 15.79 -6.69 -25.76
C PHE A 381 15.02 -7.96 -25.42
N ASN A 382 15.07 -8.95 -26.30
CA ASN A 382 14.44 -10.26 -26.12
C ASN A 382 15.49 -11.38 -26.08
N ALA A 383 15.58 -12.04 -24.93
CA ALA A 383 16.30 -13.28 -24.72
C ALA A 383 15.41 -14.42 -24.19
N GLY A 384 14.13 -14.15 -23.99
CA GLY A 384 13.10 -15.12 -23.65
C GLY A 384 12.07 -15.28 -24.77
N THR A 385 10.78 -15.36 -24.42
CA THR A 385 9.67 -15.56 -25.38
C THR A 385 8.76 -14.33 -25.45
N LEU A 386 8.45 -13.89 -26.67
CA LEU A 386 7.37 -12.96 -26.98
C LEU A 386 6.28 -13.71 -27.76
N ASN A 387 5.03 -13.64 -27.31
CA ASN A 387 3.87 -14.22 -28.00
C ASN A 387 2.83 -13.14 -28.25
N GLY A 388 2.59 -12.80 -29.52
CA GLY A 388 1.67 -11.72 -29.92
C GLY A 388 2.35 -10.69 -30.82
N ALA A 389 1.58 -9.71 -31.31
CA ALA A 389 2.14 -8.64 -32.15
C ALA A 389 3.10 -7.73 -31.37
N VAL A 390 4.09 -7.16 -32.07
CA VAL A 390 4.94 -6.07 -31.55
C VAL A 390 4.63 -4.81 -32.33
N ASN A 391 4.06 -3.80 -31.66
CA ASN A 391 3.59 -2.57 -32.28
C ASN A 391 4.19 -1.34 -31.56
N VAL A 392 5.28 -0.83 -32.11
CA VAL A 392 6.03 0.32 -31.56
C VAL A 392 6.03 1.47 -32.56
N GLY A 393 5.32 2.55 -32.24
CA GLY A 393 5.15 3.72 -33.08
C GLY A 393 5.61 5.02 -32.40
N GLY A 394 5.96 6.01 -33.24
CA GLY A 394 6.35 7.37 -32.83
C GLY A 394 7.68 7.48 -32.06
N ALA A 395 8.35 6.36 -31.78
CA ALA A 395 9.68 6.36 -31.19
C ALA A 395 10.74 6.94 -32.15
N ASN A 396 11.78 7.56 -31.61
CA ASN A 396 12.92 8.02 -32.40
C ASN A 396 13.61 6.85 -33.06
N VAL A 397 13.47 6.74 -34.38
CA VAL A 397 13.97 5.65 -35.21
C VAL A 397 15.47 5.41 -35.00
N ALA A 398 16.28 6.48 -34.96
CA ALA A 398 17.73 6.35 -34.86
C ALA A 398 18.20 5.79 -33.51
N GLY A 399 17.44 6.03 -32.44
CA GLY A 399 17.74 5.53 -31.10
C GLY A 399 17.02 4.23 -30.73
N SER A 400 16.07 3.78 -31.55
CA SER A 400 15.20 2.65 -31.21
C SER A 400 15.72 1.34 -31.79
N THR A 401 15.71 0.29 -30.97
CA THR A 401 16.29 -1.01 -31.33
C THR A 401 15.42 -2.15 -30.81
N PHE A 402 15.19 -3.15 -31.66
CA PHE A 402 14.70 -4.46 -31.27
C PHE A 402 15.86 -5.45 -31.42
N THR A 403 16.41 -5.90 -30.30
CA THR A 403 17.41 -6.96 -30.26
C THR A 403 16.74 -8.27 -29.86
N ASN A 404 16.67 -9.24 -30.77
CA ASN A 404 16.26 -10.62 -30.48
C ASN A 404 17.51 -11.50 -30.45
N THR A 405 17.96 -11.88 -29.24
CA THR A 405 19.20 -12.64 -29.04
C THR A 405 19.07 -14.09 -29.50
N ALA A 406 20.17 -14.84 -29.54
CA ALA A 406 20.18 -16.24 -29.97
C ALA A 406 19.24 -17.17 -29.17
N THR A 407 18.95 -16.84 -27.90
CA THR A 407 17.99 -17.59 -27.08
C THR A 407 16.57 -17.04 -27.17
N GLY A 408 16.39 -15.89 -27.81
CA GLY A 408 15.11 -15.21 -27.96
C GLY A 408 14.21 -15.87 -29.01
N ALA A 409 12.94 -16.06 -28.65
CA ALA A 409 11.86 -16.44 -29.56
C ALA A 409 10.84 -15.30 -29.65
N ALA A 410 10.62 -14.77 -30.85
CA ALA A 410 9.58 -13.80 -31.14
C ALA A 410 8.50 -14.46 -32.01
N ASN A 411 7.42 -14.92 -31.38
CA ASN A 411 6.27 -15.56 -32.03
C ASN A 411 5.22 -14.48 -32.35
N LEU A 412 5.40 -13.85 -33.51
CA LEU A 412 4.58 -12.72 -33.93
C LEU A 412 3.29 -13.21 -34.60
N THR A 413 2.18 -12.69 -34.10
CA THR A 413 0.85 -12.91 -34.67
C THR A 413 0.29 -11.58 -35.16
N GLY A 414 -0.60 -11.62 -36.16
CA GLY A 414 -1.21 -10.40 -36.72
C GLY A 414 -0.20 -9.43 -37.34
N SER A 415 -0.57 -8.14 -37.38
CA SER A 415 0.30 -7.09 -37.91
C SER A 415 1.23 -6.57 -36.82
N SER A 416 2.54 -6.68 -37.05
CA SER A 416 3.59 -6.10 -36.20
C SER A 416 4.31 -4.97 -36.94
N VAL A 417 4.62 -3.89 -36.24
CA VAL A 417 5.40 -2.75 -36.75
C VAL A 417 6.39 -2.30 -35.68
N PHE A 418 7.64 -2.09 -36.07
CA PHE A 418 8.66 -1.52 -35.19
C PHE A 418 9.34 -0.31 -35.82
N SER A 419 9.28 0.82 -35.14
CA SER A 419 9.98 2.06 -35.50
C SER A 419 11.42 2.04 -34.96
N GLY A 420 12.37 1.54 -35.75
CA GLY A 420 13.78 1.41 -35.37
C GLY A 420 14.51 0.27 -36.06
N ASN A 421 15.67 -0.10 -35.53
CA ASN A 421 16.54 -1.15 -36.08
C ASN A 421 16.23 -2.52 -35.48
N LEU A 422 16.28 -3.58 -36.31
CA LEU A 422 16.20 -4.97 -35.85
C LEU A 422 17.59 -5.62 -35.85
N ASN A 423 18.02 -6.13 -34.70
CA ASN A 423 19.17 -7.02 -34.56
C ASN A 423 18.66 -8.42 -34.15
N ASN A 424 18.59 -9.35 -35.09
CA ASN A 424 18.07 -10.69 -34.85
C ASN A 424 19.16 -11.76 -34.97
N ALA A 425 19.51 -12.38 -33.84
CA ALA A 425 20.27 -13.62 -33.76
C ALA A 425 19.41 -14.84 -33.35
N GLY A 426 18.16 -14.60 -32.92
CA GLY A 426 17.22 -15.62 -32.45
C GLY A 426 16.20 -16.04 -33.50
N THR A 427 15.12 -16.65 -33.00
CA THR A 427 13.99 -17.10 -33.83
C THR A 427 12.93 -16.02 -33.92
N VAL A 428 12.52 -15.66 -35.14
CA VAL A 428 11.33 -14.85 -35.40
C VAL A 428 10.35 -15.71 -36.19
N ASN A 429 9.26 -16.10 -35.55
CA ASN A 429 8.20 -16.88 -36.15
C ASN A 429 7.06 -15.94 -36.55
N LEU A 430 6.69 -15.93 -37.83
CA LEU A 430 5.50 -15.23 -38.31
C LEU A 430 4.37 -16.25 -38.46
N ALA A 431 3.28 -16.05 -37.73
CA ALA A 431 2.08 -16.86 -37.92
C ALA A 431 1.51 -16.67 -39.35
N PRO A 432 0.67 -17.58 -39.86
CA PRO A 432 -0.01 -17.38 -41.14
C PRO A 432 -0.72 -16.03 -41.20
N ALA A 433 -0.52 -15.30 -42.30
CA ALA A 433 -1.02 -13.94 -42.53
C ALA A 433 -0.49 -12.85 -41.57
N ALA A 434 0.47 -13.16 -40.68
CA ALA A 434 1.17 -12.15 -39.91
C ALA A 434 2.12 -11.34 -40.80
N THR A 435 2.29 -10.07 -40.47
CA THR A 435 3.24 -9.16 -41.14
C THR A 435 4.18 -8.57 -40.11
N PHE A 436 5.40 -8.23 -40.55
CA PHE A 436 6.35 -7.51 -39.72
C PHE A 436 7.01 -6.39 -40.52
N GLY A 437 6.62 -5.15 -40.21
CA GLY A 437 7.17 -3.94 -40.81
C GLY A 437 8.26 -3.32 -39.94
N LEU A 438 9.36 -2.91 -40.57
CA LEU A 438 10.41 -2.11 -39.95
C LEU A 438 10.40 -0.70 -40.54
N LEU A 439 10.29 0.30 -39.68
CA LEU A 439 10.41 1.72 -40.06
C LEU A 439 11.77 2.20 -39.55
N GLY A 440 12.83 1.81 -40.26
CA GLY A 440 14.23 2.10 -39.92
C GLY A 440 14.95 2.89 -41.03
N ASN A 441 16.02 3.62 -40.67
CA ASN A 441 17.05 3.96 -41.63
C ASN A 441 17.89 2.69 -41.82
N THR A 442 17.80 2.07 -43.00
CA THR A 442 18.68 0.96 -43.40
C THR A 442 20.15 1.31 -43.26
#